data_AF-A0A9D8Y9V5-F1
#
_entry.id   AF-A0A9D8Y9V5-F1
#
_cell.length_a   1.000
_cell.length_b   1.000
_cell.length_c   1.000
_cell.angle_alpha   90.00
_cell.angle_beta   90.00
_cell.angle_gamma   90.00
#
_symmetry.space_group_name_H-M   'P 1'
#
loop_
_entity.id
_entity.type
_entity.pdbx_description
1 polymer ?
#
loop_
_entity_poly.entity_id
_entity_poly.type
_entity_poly.pdbx_seq_one_letter_code
_entity_poly.pdbx_strand_id
1 'polypeptide(L)'
;MVEIEFDNTDPEGFKEIIDTIISNLIKTFNPDEISIVRIKNWFDHKWLNYTGKQILKYDTKTHPSIPFVLEPYWNKEITVPAFNPNRVLSESGHRKKGTNNALFGEALHKFQWSTDNRNNLISRRTNNGLCIWVSSNSETNRQGSLMVYQIKNSEIQSWYASIEEKDEWKVTKTKGIDKNQILLMLTELKEKYKSN
;
A
#
# COMPACT_ATOMS: atom_id res chain seq x y z
N MET A 1 -5.67 -2.97 -18.71
CA MET A 1 -4.84 -2.05 -17.90
C MET A 1 -5.68 -1.63 -16.71
N VAL A 2 -5.12 -1.54 -15.52
CA VAL A 2 -5.82 -0.97 -14.36
C VAL A 2 -5.45 0.51 -14.32
N GLU A 3 -6.45 1.38 -14.31
CA GLU A 3 -6.25 2.82 -14.26
C GLU A 3 -6.25 3.29 -12.80
N ILE A 4 -5.32 4.17 -12.46
CA ILE A 4 -5.22 4.78 -11.14
C ILE A 4 -5.74 6.20 -11.26
N GLU A 5 -6.76 6.52 -10.48
CA GLU A 5 -7.31 7.87 -10.39
C GLU A 5 -6.36 8.76 -9.58
N PHE A 6 -5.35 9.30 -10.26
CA PHE A 6 -4.53 10.38 -9.72
C PHE A 6 -5.29 11.70 -9.82
N ASP A 7 -4.96 12.64 -8.93
CA ASP A 7 -5.49 14.00 -8.96
C ASP A 7 -4.41 15.00 -9.41
N ASN A 8 -4.76 16.29 -9.40
CA ASN A 8 -3.86 17.37 -9.78
C ASN A 8 -2.76 17.66 -8.74
N THR A 9 -2.75 16.94 -7.61
CA THR A 9 -1.72 17.08 -6.56
C THR A 9 -0.60 16.05 -6.68
N ASP A 10 -0.66 15.21 -7.71
CA ASP A 10 0.38 14.25 -8.05
C ASP A 10 1.14 14.67 -9.33
N PRO A 11 2.45 14.84 -9.25
CA PRO A 11 3.27 15.24 -10.39
C PRO A 11 3.54 14.06 -11.33
N GLU A 12 3.79 14.37 -12.60
CA GLU A 12 3.91 13.37 -13.66
C GLU A 12 5.00 12.33 -13.39
N GLY A 13 6.19 12.77 -12.96
CA GLY A 13 7.29 11.84 -12.64
C GLY A 13 6.95 10.86 -11.50
N PHE A 14 6.07 11.26 -10.56
CA PHE A 14 5.56 10.33 -9.55
C PHE A 14 4.56 9.34 -10.15
N LYS A 15 3.61 9.82 -10.96
CA LYS A 15 2.61 8.98 -11.65
C LYS A 15 3.27 7.92 -12.52
N GLU A 16 4.24 8.32 -13.34
CA GLU A 16 4.99 7.41 -14.22
C GLU A 16 5.67 6.28 -13.45
N ILE A 17 6.30 6.58 -12.30
CA ILE A 17 6.94 5.58 -11.44
C ILE A 17 5.90 4.58 -10.92
N ILE A 18 4.78 5.08 -10.41
CA ILE A 18 3.71 4.24 -9.85
C ILE A 18 3.11 3.34 -10.93
N ASP A 19 2.74 3.91 -12.08
CA ASP A 19 2.14 3.17 -13.19
C ASP A 19 3.09 2.11 -13.75
N THR A 20 4.38 2.43 -13.85
CA THR A 20 5.41 1.49 -14.32
C THR A 20 5.55 0.31 -13.35
N ILE A 21 5.67 0.59 -12.05
CA ILE A 21 5.81 -0.45 -11.03
C ILE A 21 4.55 -1.34 -11.01
N ILE A 22 3.36 -0.75 -10.98
CA ILE A 22 2.10 -1.49 -10.89
C ILE A 22 1.86 -2.31 -12.16
N SER A 23 2.14 -1.76 -13.34
CA SER A 23 2.05 -2.49 -14.60
C SER A 23 2.99 -3.69 -14.64
N ASN A 24 4.22 -3.53 -14.16
CA ASN A 24 5.16 -4.64 -14.05
C ASN A 24 4.65 -5.71 -13.08
N LEU A 25 4.21 -5.33 -11.88
CA LEU A 25 3.66 -6.26 -10.88
C LEU A 25 2.45 -7.03 -11.41
N ILE A 26 1.50 -6.37 -12.07
CA ILE A 26 0.32 -7.05 -12.64
C ILE A 26 0.77 -8.10 -13.66
N LYS A 27 1.76 -7.77 -14.49
CA LYS A 27 2.26 -8.67 -15.53
C LYS A 27 3.06 -9.85 -14.97
N THR A 28 3.94 -9.61 -13.99
CA THR A 28 4.83 -10.63 -13.44
C THR A 28 4.15 -11.52 -12.41
N PHE A 29 3.32 -10.92 -11.55
CA PHE A 29 2.58 -11.66 -10.51
C PHE A 29 1.31 -12.32 -11.04
N ASN A 30 0.69 -11.77 -12.09
CA ASN A 30 -0.54 -12.26 -12.70
C ASN A 30 -1.66 -12.53 -11.66
N PRO A 31 -2.10 -11.49 -10.91
CA PRO A 31 -3.15 -11.63 -9.91
C PRO A 31 -4.53 -11.90 -10.53
N ASP A 32 -5.41 -12.54 -9.76
CA ASP A 32 -6.84 -12.62 -10.11
C ASP A 32 -7.59 -11.37 -9.62
N GLU A 33 -7.10 -10.71 -8.58
CA GLU A 33 -7.73 -9.54 -7.97
C GLU A 33 -6.72 -8.43 -7.69
N ILE A 34 -7.09 -7.19 -7.94
CA ILE A 34 -6.27 -6.00 -7.70
C ILE A 34 -7.12 -4.99 -6.94
N SER A 35 -6.65 -4.53 -5.79
CA SER A 35 -7.25 -3.44 -5.03
C SER A 35 -6.28 -2.26 -5.01
N ILE A 36 -6.75 -1.07 -5.37
CA ILE A 36 -5.96 0.16 -5.33
C ILE A 36 -6.63 1.15 -4.40
N VAL A 37 -5.88 1.65 -3.44
CA VAL A 37 -6.34 2.57 -2.40
C VAL A 37 -5.53 3.85 -2.46
N ARG A 38 -6.19 4.97 -2.68
CA ARG A 38 -5.57 6.31 -2.70
C ARG A 38 -5.62 6.88 -1.29
N ILE A 39 -4.47 7.26 -0.75
CA ILE A 39 -4.33 7.75 0.63
C ILE A 39 -3.95 9.22 0.63
N LYS A 40 -4.72 10.03 1.34
CA LYS A 40 -4.46 11.45 1.58
C LYS A 40 -3.09 11.64 2.24
N ASN A 41 -2.22 12.40 1.59
CA ASN A 41 -0.83 12.68 1.97
C ASN A 41 0.08 11.44 2.02
N TRP A 42 1.39 11.68 2.11
CA TRP A 42 2.39 10.63 2.26
C TRP A 42 2.22 9.80 3.56
N PHE A 43 2.82 8.62 3.55
CA PHE A 43 2.89 7.71 4.70
C PHE A 43 4.24 6.99 4.72
N ASP A 44 4.76 6.67 5.90
CA ASP A 44 6.05 6.00 6.01
C ASP A 44 5.94 4.46 6.07
N HIS A 45 7.10 3.83 6.07
CA HIS A 45 7.27 2.39 6.21
C HIS A 45 6.73 1.80 7.53
N LYS A 46 6.28 2.61 8.50
CA LYS A 46 5.70 2.10 9.75
C LYS A 46 4.29 1.57 9.53
N TRP A 47 3.61 1.98 8.45
CA TRP A 47 2.31 1.46 8.06
C TRP A 47 2.38 0.03 7.50
N LEU A 48 3.57 -0.42 7.07
CA LEU A 48 3.79 -1.79 6.62
C LEU A 48 3.52 -2.79 7.74
N ASN A 49 2.54 -3.68 7.53
CA ASN A 49 2.05 -4.71 8.45
C ASN A 49 1.52 -4.18 9.79
N TYR A 50 1.25 -2.88 9.90
CA TYR A 50 0.75 -2.27 11.12
C TYR A 50 -0.73 -2.55 11.31
N THR A 51 -1.07 -3.21 12.43
CA THR A 51 -2.43 -3.65 12.71
C THR A 51 -3.24 -2.63 13.50
N GLY A 52 -2.59 -1.76 14.27
CA GLY A 52 -3.26 -0.74 15.08
C GLY A 52 -2.57 -0.54 16.42
N LYS A 53 -3.29 0.06 17.38
CA LYS A 53 -2.82 0.24 18.75
C LYS A 53 -3.49 -0.78 19.68
N GLN A 54 -2.75 -1.25 20.68
CA GLN A 54 -3.28 -2.01 21.80
C GLN A 54 -3.21 -1.18 23.08
N ILE A 55 -4.19 -1.36 23.96
CA ILE A 55 -4.17 -0.78 25.31
C ILE A 55 -3.55 -1.82 26.23
N LEU A 56 -2.45 -1.47 26.89
CA LEU A 56 -1.81 -2.30 27.91
C LEU A 56 -1.96 -1.63 29.28
N LYS A 57 -2.06 -2.44 30.34
CA LYS A 57 -1.90 -1.93 31.70
C LYS A 57 -0.46 -1.49 31.89
N TYR A 58 -0.27 -0.26 32.38
CA TYR A 58 1.05 0.28 32.66
C TYR A 58 1.56 -0.25 34.01
N ASP A 59 2.88 -0.48 34.13
CA ASP A 59 3.47 -0.72 35.45
C ASP A 59 3.46 0.58 36.25
N THR A 60 2.49 0.70 37.15
CA THR A 60 2.21 1.90 37.95
C THR A 60 3.28 2.18 39.01
N LYS A 61 4.32 1.32 39.15
CA LYS A 61 5.42 1.55 40.09
C LYS A 61 6.18 2.84 39.84
N THR A 62 6.32 3.26 38.58
CA THR A 62 7.06 4.48 38.23
C THR A 62 6.14 5.69 37.99
N HIS A 63 4.91 5.46 37.52
CA HIS A 63 3.92 6.52 37.28
C HIS A 63 2.51 6.05 37.71
N PRO A 64 2.16 6.20 39.00
CA PRO A 64 0.91 5.69 39.56
C PRO A 64 -0.36 6.27 38.93
N SER A 65 -0.24 7.45 38.31
CA SER A 65 -1.34 8.19 37.69
C SER A 65 -1.67 7.77 36.26
N ILE A 66 -0.87 6.89 35.63
CA ILE A 66 -1.10 6.41 34.27
C ILE A 66 -1.46 4.92 34.34
N PRO A 67 -2.76 4.56 34.35
CA PRO A 67 -3.17 3.16 34.49
C PRO A 67 -3.00 2.34 33.21
N PHE A 68 -2.93 3.00 32.05
CA PHE A 68 -2.86 2.36 30.73
C PHE A 68 -1.99 3.13 29.75
N VAL A 69 -1.36 2.41 28.82
CA VAL A 69 -0.61 3.00 27.70
C VAL A 69 -1.11 2.42 26.38
N LEU A 70 -1.11 3.26 25.36
CA LEU A 70 -1.35 2.87 23.97
C LEU A 70 -0.02 2.54 23.31
N GLU A 71 0.16 1.27 22.94
CA GLU A 71 1.33 0.82 22.20
C GLU A 71 0.97 0.38 20.78
N PRO A 72 1.85 0.58 19.80
CA PRO A 72 1.65 0.01 18.47
C PRO A 72 1.68 -1.52 18.52
N TYR A 73 0.78 -2.16 17.79
CA TYR A 73 0.62 -3.60 17.72
C TYR A 73 0.78 -4.10 16.28
N TRP A 74 1.65 -5.09 16.11
CA TRP A 74 1.80 -5.87 14.88
C TRP A 74 1.31 -7.27 15.16
N ASN A 75 0.21 -7.65 14.52
CA ASN A 75 -0.32 -9.00 14.68
C ASN A 75 0.61 -10.03 14.01
N LYS A 76 0.53 -11.30 14.42
CA LYS A 76 1.25 -12.39 13.71
C LYS A 76 0.77 -12.54 12.28
N GLU A 77 -0.52 -12.27 12.04
CA GLU A 77 -1.15 -12.30 10.73
C GLU A 77 -1.26 -10.88 10.16
N ILE A 78 -0.97 -10.72 8.87
CA ILE A 78 -1.00 -9.42 8.21
C ILE A 78 -2.45 -8.95 8.00
N THR A 79 -2.74 -7.75 8.50
CA THR A 79 -4.02 -7.06 8.35
C THR A 79 -3.95 -5.98 7.29
N VAL A 80 -5.11 -5.54 6.80
CA VAL A 80 -5.23 -4.26 6.11
C VAL A 80 -4.64 -3.17 7.03
N PRO A 81 -3.74 -2.30 6.54
CA PRO A 81 -3.20 -1.18 7.30
C PRO A 81 -4.31 -0.35 7.90
N ALA A 82 -4.20 -0.02 9.19
CA ALA A 82 -5.22 0.70 9.95
C ALA A 82 -5.30 2.21 9.60
N PHE A 83 -5.29 2.59 8.32
CA PHE A 83 -5.50 3.97 7.92
C PHE A 83 -6.89 4.42 8.39
N ASN A 84 -6.95 5.62 8.98
CA ASN A 84 -8.25 6.22 9.27
C ASN A 84 -9.03 6.37 7.95
N PRO A 85 -10.32 5.98 7.87
CA PRO A 85 -11.12 6.10 6.65
C PRO A 85 -11.13 7.51 6.05
N ASN A 86 -11.00 8.57 6.87
CA ASN A 86 -10.90 9.95 6.40
C ASN A 86 -9.60 10.26 5.63
N ARG A 87 -8.61 9.34 5.68
CA ARG A 87 -7.42 9.39 4.84
C ARG A 87 -7.60 8.63 3.53
N VAL A 88 -8.63 7.81 3.37
CA VAL A 88 -8.87 7.09 2.11
C VAL A 88 -9.62 8.05 1.17
N LEU A 89 -8.97 8.44 0.07
CA LEU A 89 -9.55 9.32 -0.95
C LEU A 89 -10.42 8.53 -1.93
N SER A 90 -9.93 7.38 -2.36
CA SER A 90 -10.67 6.44 -3.20
C SER A 90 -10.15 5.03 -2.97
N GLU A 91 -11.02 4.07 -3.30
CA GLU A 91 -10.71 2.65 -3.25
C GLU A 91 -11.40 1.96 -4.43
N SER A 92 -10.62 1.27 -5.26
CA SER A 92 -11.10 0.53 -6.42
C SER A 92 -10.64 -0.93 -6.37
N GLY A 93 -11.54 -1.84 -6.76
CA GLY A 93 -11.27 -3.27 -6.88
C GLY A 93 -11.48 -3.74 -8.32
N HIS A 94 -10.53 -4.52 -8.85
CA HIS A 94 -10.55 -5.08 -10.20
C HIS A 94 -10.32 -6.59 -10.13
N ARG A 95 -11.25 -7.38 -10.66
CA ARG A 95 -11.16 -8.84 -10.76
C ARG A 95 -10.96 -9.25 -12.20
N LYS A 96 -9.98 -10.12 -12.46
CA LYS A 96 -9.71 -10.68 -13.77
C LYS A 96 -10.91 -11.50 -14.26
N LYS A 97 -11.42 -11.20 -15.45
CA LYS A 97 -12.53 -11.90 -16.11
C LYS A 97 -12.19 -12.15 -17.58
N GLY A 98 -11.55 -13.29 -17.85
CA GLY A 98 -11.06 -13.61 -19.19
C GLY A 98 -9.93 -12.66 -19.60
N THR A 99 -10.10 -11.93 -20.70
CA THR A 99 -9.13 -10.92 -21.20
C THR A 99 -9.31 -9.53 -20.58
N ASN A 100 -10.44 -9.26 -19.90
CA ASN A 100 -10.75 -7.96 -19.31
C ASN A 100 -10.84 -8.03 -17.78
N ASN A 101 -10.71 -6.88 -17.12
CA ASN A 101 -10.95 -6.76 -15.68
C ASN A 101 -12.37 -6.22 -15.43
N ALA A 102 -13.09 -6.81 -14.47
CA ALA A 102 -14.37 -6.32 -13.99
C ALA A 102 -14.19 -5.60 -12.65
N LEU A 103 -14.90 -4.50 -12.43
CA LEU A 103 -14.92 -3.83 -11.13
C LEU A 103 -15.60 -4.74 -10.08
N PHE A 104 -15.05 -4.79 -8.86
CA PHE A 104 -15.68 -5.44 -7.71
C PHE A 104 -15.57 -4.54 -6.47
N GLY A 105 -16.61 -4.56 -5.64
CA GLY A 105 -16.95 -3.44 -4.75
C GLY A 105 -16.82 -3.68 -3.25
N GLU A 106 -15.98 -4.63 -2.78
CA GLU A 106 -15.77 -4.74 -1.33
C GLU A 106 -14.55 -3.92 -0.89
N ALA A 107 -14.81 -2.81 -0.17
CA ALA A 107 -13.75 -1.98 0.39
C ALA A 107 -12.93 -2.71 1.45
N LEU A 108 -11.61 -2.57 1.37
CA LEU A 108 -10.63 -2.98 2.37
C LEU A 108 -10.78 -2.15 3.64
N HIS A 109 -11.01 -0.83 3.51
CA HIS A 109 -11.12 0.09 4.64
C HIS A 109 -12.58 0.32 5.01
N LYS A 110 -12.93 -0.03 6.25
CA LYS A 110 -14.26 0.16 6.82
C LYS A 110 -14.14 1.06 8.06
N PHE A 111 -15.18 1.82 8.37
CA PHE A 111 -15.23 2.56 9.63
C PHE A 111 -15.40 1.56 10.78
N GLN A 112 -14.32 1.35 11.54
CA GLN A 112 -14.26 0.35 12.61
C GLN A 112 -13.27 0.81 13.69
N TRP A 113 -13.41 0.25 14.90
CA TRP A 113 -12.45 0.51 15.98
C TRP A 113 -11.10 -0.12 15.66
N SER A 114 -10.00 0.46 16.16
CA SER A 114 -8.64 -0.08 15.92
C SER A 114 -8.49 -1.51 16.45
N THR A 115 -9.24 -1.87 17.49
CA THR A 115 -9.31 -3.23 18.04
C THR A 115 -9.92 -4.23 17.07
N ASP A 116 -10.83 -3.80 16.21
CA ASP A 116 -11.54 -4.64 15.24
C ASP A 116 -10.73 -4.83 13.98
N ASN A 117 -9.83 -3.88 13.67
CA ASN A 117 -8.90 -4.01 12.54
C ASN A 117 -7.99 -5.24 12.63
N ARG A 118 -7.77 -5.76 13.85
CA ARG A 118 -7.08 -7.05 14.08
C ARG A 118 -7.72 -8.22 13.33
N ASN A 119 -9.03 -8.15 13.06
CA ASN A 119 -9.77 -9.18 12.35
C ASN A 119 -9.88 -8.91 10.84
N ASN A 120 -9.43 -7.74 10.36
CA ASN A 120 -9.42 -7.35 8.95
C ASN A 120 -8.16 -7.91 8.27
N LEU A 121 -8.01 -9.23 8.32
CA LEU A 121 -6.89 -9.98 7.76
C LEU A 121 -6.88 -9.84 6.24
N ILE A 122 -5.72 -9.55 5.64
CA ILE A 122 -5.61 -9.44 4.18
C ILE A 122 -5.83 -10.79 3.50
N SER A 123 -5.44 -11.89 4.15
CA SER A 123 -5.64 -13.27 3.67
C SER A 123 -7.12 -13.67 3.54
N ARG A 124 -8.04 -12.99 4.24
CA ARG A 124 -9.48 -13.21 4.11
C ARG A 124 -10.08 -12.50 2.89
N ARG A 125 -9.36 -11.56 2.29
CA ARG A 125 -9.85 -10.75 1.17
C ARG A 125 -9.65 -11.42 -0.17
N THR A 126 -8.48 -12.03 -0.36
CA THR A 126 -8.09 -12.65 -1.62
C THR A 126 -7.09 -13.78 -1.36
N ASN A 127 -7.08 -14.78 -2.23
CA ASN A 127 -6.08 -15.86 -2.21
C ASN A 127 -5.09 -15.76 -3.39
N ASN A 128 -5.33 -14.83 -4.32
CA ASN A 128 -4.44 -14.51 -5.44
C ASN A 128 -4.65 -13.05 -5.87
N GLY A 129 -4.04 -12.11 -5.16
CA GLY A 129 -4.30 -10.69 -5.41
C GLY A 129 -3.17 -9.73 -5.05
N LEU A 130 -3.29 -8.52 -5.60
CA LEU A 130 -2.46 -7.36 -5.29
C LEU A 130 -3.30 -6.33 -4.55
N CYS A 131 -2.91 -5.95 -3.34
CA CYS A 131 -3.48 -4.81 -2.64
C CYS A 131 -2.44 -3.70 -2.58
N ILE A 132 -2.80 -2.52 -3.08
CA ILE A 132 -1.88 -1.43 -3.35
C ILE A 132 -2.39 -0.16 -2.68
N TRP A 133 -1.53 0.53 -1.96
CA TRP A 133 -1.78 1.85 -1.39
C TRP A 133 -0.84 2.87 -2.04
N VAL A 134 -1.41 3.94 -2.57
CA VAL A 134 -0.68 5.04 -3.21
C VAL A 134 -1.03 6.34 -2.50
N SER A 135 -0.02 7.10 -2.07
CA SER A 135 -0.27 8.44 -1.51
C SER A 135 -0.73 9.44 -2.56
N SER A 136 -1.41 10.48 -2.11
CA SER A 136 -1.68 11.70 -2.87
C SER A 136 -0.92 12.90 -2.30
N ASN A 137 -1.15 14.08 -2.87
CA ASN A 137 -0.54 15.34 -2.46
C ASN A 137 0.99 15.28 -2.52
N SER A 138 1.50 14.50 -3.48
CA SER A 138 2.92 14.21 -3.61
C SER A 138 3.69 15.46 -4.03
N GLU A 139 3.09 16.34 -4.84
CA GLU A 139 3.67 17.61 -5.27
C GLU A 139 3.99 18.52 -4.07
N THR A 140 3.00 18.83 -3.24
CA THR A 140 3.18 19.68 -2.05
C THR A 140 4.18 19.07 -1.05
N ASN A 141 4.14 17.76 -0.87
CA ASN A 141 5.01 17.07 0.07
C ASN A 141 6.43 16.85 -0.48
N ARG A 142 6.62 17.04 -1.80
CA ARG A 142 7.83 16.61 -2.55
C ARG A 142 8.19 15.15 -2.27
N GLN A 143 7.19 14.35 -1.91
CA GLN A 143 7.31 12.99 -1.44
C GLN A 143 5.99 12.24 -1.62
N GLY A 144 6.09 11.06 -2.22
CA GLY A 144 5.04 10.08 -2.36
C GLY A 144 5.41 8.73 -1.72
N SER A 145 4.44 7.84 -1.68
CA SER A 145 4.52 6.57 -0.97
C SER A 145 3.74 5.50 -1.71
N LEU A 146 4.36 4.34 -1.87
CA LEU A 146 3.76 3.15 -2.44
C LEU A 146 3.90 2.01 -1.43
N MET A 147 2.81 1.29 -1.18
CA MET A 147 2.84 0.06 -0.40
C MET A 147 2.05 -1.01 -1.14
N VAL A 148 2.60 -2.22 -1.18
CA VAL A 148 2.07 -3.32 -1.99
C VAL A 148 2.08 -4.59 -1.17
N TYR A 149 0.93 -5.26 -1.10
CA TYR A 149 0.76 -6.59 -0.54
C TYR A 149 0.43 -7.53 -1.69
N GLN A 150 1.26 -8.57 -1.88
CA GLN A 150 1.09 -9.62 -2.87
C GLN A 150 0.65 -10.87 -2.13
N ILE A 151 -0.51 -11.40 -2.46
CA ILE A 151 -1.11 -12.54 -1.77
C ILE A 151 -1.26 -13.69 -2.75
N LYS A 152 -0.65 -14.85 -2.45
CA LYS A 152 -0.74 -16.07 -3.25
C LYS A 152 -0.84 -17.28 -2.34
N ASN A 153 -1.93 -18.04 -2.42
CA ASN A 153 -2.11 -19.28 -1.64
C ASN A 153 -1.83 -19.10 -0.13
N SER A 154 -2.36 -18.01 0.45
CA SER A 154 -2.10 -17.58 1.84
C SER A 154 -0.68 -17.10 2.17
N GLU A 155 0.27 -17.16 1.25
CA GLU A 155 1.56 -16.46 1.38
C GLU A 155 1.37 -14.98 1.09
N ILE A 156 1.97 -14.12 1.91
CA ILE A 156 1.87 -12.68 1.80
C ILE A 156 3.27 -12.08 1.74
N GLN A 157 3.58 -11.44 0.61
CA GLN A 157 4.76 -10.60 0.48
C GLN A 157 4.32 -9.13 0.52
N SER A 158 4.78 -8.40 1.53
CA SER A 158 4.43 -7.00 1.75
C SER A 158 5.66 -6.12 1.67
N TRP A 159 5.57 -5.01 0.95
CA TRP A 159 6.66 -4.05 0.89
C TRP A 159 6.20 -2.61 0.72
N TYR A 160 7.13 -1.69 0.95
CA TYR A 160 6.95 -0.25 0.90
C TYR A 160 8.07 0.39 0.09
N ALA A 161 7.75 1.45 -0.65
CA ALA A 161 8.70 2.34 -1.29
C ALA A 161 8.36 3.81 -1.01
N SER A 162 9.37 4.60 -0.68
CA SER A 162 9.29 6.06 -0.64
C SER A 162 9.83 6.61 -1.96
N ILE A 163 9.09 7.55 -2.53
CA ILE A 163 9.41 8.19 -3.81
C ILE A 163 9.52 9.68 -3.52
N GLU A 164 10.68 10.29 -3.73
CA GLU A 164 10.92 11.70 -3.36
C GLU A 164 11.37 12.48 -4.58
N GLU A 165 10.98 13.75 -4.61
CA GLU A 165 11.48 14.71 -5.58
C GLU A 165 12.78 15.33 -5.05
N LYS A 166 13.90 14.98 -5.70
CA LYS A 166 15.16 15.72 -5.52
C LYS A 166 15.34 16.66 -6.70
N ASP A 167 16.16 16.24 -7.66
CA ASP A 167 16.29 16.86 -8.99
C ASP A 167 15.27 16.24 -9.97
N GLU A 168 15.00 14.95 -9.76
CA GLU A 168 13.98 14.15 -10.44
C GLU A 168 13.26 13.29 -9.41
N TRP A 169 12.04 12.87 -9.75
CA TRP A 169 11.28 11.91 -8.96
C TRP A 169 11.96 10.55 -9.00
N LYS A 170 12.25 9.97 -7.82
CA LYS A 170 12.89 8.65 -7.75
C LYS A 170 12.59 7.91 -6.45
N VAL A 171 12.71 6.59 -6.51
CA VAL A 171 12.62 5.72 -5.33
C VAL A 171 13.84 5.95 -4.44
N THR A 172 13.63 6.46 -3.24
CA THR A 172 14.71 6.78 -2.29
C THR A 172 14.92 5.66 -1.28
N LYS A 173 13.82 5.12 -0.73
CA LYS A 173 13.84 4.14 0.36
C LYS A 173 12.89 2.98 0.06
N THR A 174 13.23 1.79 0.51
CA THR A 174 12.37 0.61 0.45
C THR A 174 12.36 -0.13 1.79
N LYS A 175 11.31 -0.92 2.03
CA LYS A 175 11.24 -1.88 3.14
C LYS A 175 10.47 -3.12 2.68
N GLY A 176 10.98 -4.31 2.96
CA GLY A 176 10.37 -5.59 2.54
C GLY A 176 10.64 -5.98 1.07
N ILE A 177 11.38 -5.15 0.33
CA ILE A 177 11.83 -5.42 -1.04
C ILE A 177 13.20 -4.77 -1.26
N ASP A 178 14.06 -5.45 -2.04
CA ASP A 178 15.34 -4.88 -2.44
C ASP A 178 15.11 -3.70 -3.40
N LYS A 179 15.81 -2.59 -3.18
CA LYS A 179 15.72 -1.41 -4.04
C LYS A 179 16.07 -1.73 -5.49
N ASN A 180 17.03 -2.62 -5.74
CA ASN A 180 17.42 -3.05 -7.08
C ASN A 180 16.29 -3.76 -7.81
N GLN A 181 15.45 -4.52 -7.11
CA GLN A 181 14.27 -5.15 -7.72
C GLN A 181 13.28 -4.10 -8.22
N ILE A 182 13.05 -3.02 -7.46
CA ILE A 182 12.20 -1.91 -7.93
C ILE A 182 12.84 -1.21 -9.13
N LEU A 183 14.15 -0.97 -9.10
CA LEU A 183 14.84 -0.33 -10.23
C LEU A 183 14.75 -1.17 -11.50
N LEU A 184 14.85 -2.50 -11.39
CA LEU A 184 14.64 -3.42 -12.53
C LEU A 184 13.23 -3.30 -13.11
N MET A 185 12.19 -3.24 -12.26
CA MET A 185 10.81 -3.02 -12.72
C MET A 185 10.66 -1.73 -13.52
N LEU A 186 11.38 -0.67 -13.12
CA LEU A 186 11.38 0.63 -13.79
C LEU A 186 12.12 0.62 -15.14
N THR A 187 13.12 -0.25 -15.31
CA THR A 187 13.90 -0.36 -16.56
C THR A 187 13.28 -1.29 -17.60
N GLU A 188 12.69 -2.41 -17.17
CA GLU A 188 12.13 -3.45 -18.06
C GLU A 188 11.00 -2.95 -18.98
N LEU A 189 10.30 -1.88 -18.58
CA LEU A 189 9.27 -1.25 -19.40
C LEU A 189 9.85 -0.24 -20.38
N LYS A 190 10.89 0.53 -20.01
CA LYS A 190 11.52 1.54 -20.88
C LYS A 190 12.18 0.94 -22.11
N GLU A 191 12.73 -0.28 -22.01
CA GLU A 191 13.32 -0.96 -23.18
C GLU A 191 12.25 -1.45 -24.16
N LYS A 192 11.07 -1.85 -23.67
CA LYS A 192 10.01 -2.40 -24.52
C LYS A 192 9.30 -1.34 -25.37
N TYR A 193 9.32 -0.07 -24.97
CA TYR A 193 8.79 1.06 -25.77
C TYR A 193 9.82 1.68 -26.73
N LYS A 194 11.10 1.28 -26.66
CA LYS A 194 12.12 1.66 -27.65
C LYS A 194 12.24 0.65 -28.81
N SER A 195 11.60 -0.51 -28.70
CA SER A 195 11.63 -1.59 -29.70
C SER A 195 10.34 -1.73 -30.52
N ASN A 196 9.40 -0.79 -30.37
CA ASN A 196 8.23 -0.59 -31.22
C ASN A 196 8.33 0.76 -31.91
#